data_AF-A0ABD5E2P6-F1
#
_entry.id   AF-A0ABD5E2P6-F1
#
_cell.length_a   1.000
_cell.length_b   1.000
_cell.length_c   1.000
_cell.angle_alpha   90.00
_cell.angle_beta   90.00
_cell.angle_gamma   90.00
#
_symmetry.space_group_name_H-M   'P 1'
#
loop_
_entity.id
_entity.type
_entity.pdbx_description
1 polymer ?
#
loop_
_entity_poly.entity_id
_entity_poly.type
_entity_poly.pdbx_seq_one_letter_code
_entity_poly.pdbx_strand_id
1 'polypeptide(L)'
;MPSQSENFRQLSLDGRDLAKDPQGVTRFEARQRLSGPLHPALEDTVRTNFDLGDYETACFAAMKAVEVAVRDASGLDNSLVGVKLMRVAFAPHQNGKAGGPLADAGAEGGEQEAASALFAGAIGAYKNPASHRTVDFDDPIEAAEIIHFADLLLRQVERAKDRQAATTT
;
A
#
# COMPACT_ATOMS: atom_id res chain seq x y z
N MET A 1 32.80 10.47 47.15
CA MET A 1 32.35 10.75 45.77
C MET A 1 31.51 9.57 45.32
N PRO A 2 30.22 9.71 44.99
CA PRO A 2 29.48 8.60 44.40
C PRO A 2 30.07 8.31 43.01
N SER A 3 30.58 7.09 42.80
CA SER A 3 31.04 6.63 41.50
C SER A 3 29.83 6.19 40.68
N GLN A 4 29.71 6.70 39.45
CA GLN A 4 28.72 6.27 38.46
C GLN A 4 29.08 4.89 37.90
N SER A 5 29.15 3.87 38.75
CA SER A 5 29.32 2.48 38.33
C SER A 5 27.95 1.85 38.13
N GLU A 6 27.29 2.21 37.03
CA GLU A 6 26.39 1.37 36.21
C GLU A 6 25.58 2.25 35.25
N ASN A 7 25.36 1.74 34.04
CA ASN A 7 24.62 2.43 32.98
C ASN A 7 23.18 2.71 33.43
N PHE A 8 22.81 3.98 33.64
CA PHE A 8 21.44 4.43 33.93
C PHE A 8 20.51 4.31 32.71
N ARG A 9 20.41 3.12 32.11
CA ARG A 9 19.47 2.82 31.04
C ARG A 9 18.55 1.71 31.52
N GLN A 10 17.26 2.00 31.64
CA GLN A 10 16.24 0.98 31.85
C GLN A 10 15.43 0.84 30.57
N LEU A 11 15.14 -0.40 30.19
CA LEU A 11 14.19 -0.68 29.13
C LEU A 11 12.79 -0.24 29.55
N SER A 12 12.05 0.38 28.63
CA SER A 12 10.62 0.62 28.79
C SER A 12 9.87 -0.71 28.93
N LEU A 13 8.57 -0.65 29.27
CA LEU A 13 7.72 -1.83 29.27
C LEU A 13 7.75 -2.52 27.90
N ASP A 14 7.51 -1.74 26.84
CA ASP A 14 7.61 -2.18 25.46
C ASP A 14 8.98 -2.79 25.15
N GLY A 15 10.07 -2.16 25.59
CA GLY A 15 11.43 -2.69 25.40
C GLY A 15 11.67 -4.03 26.10
N ARG A 16 11.03 -4.27 27.25
CA ARG A 16 11.09 -5.57 27.95
C ARG A 16 10.25 -6.63 27.27
N ASP A 17 9.10 -6.27 26.71
CA ASP A 17 8.23 -7.22 26.03
C ASP A 17 8.81 -7.61 24.66
N LEU A 18 9.39 -6.65 23.94
CA LEU A 18 10.18 -6.92 22.72
C LEU A 18 11.38 -7.83 23.00
N ALA A 19 12.07 -7.66 24.13
CA ALA A 19 13.22 -8.49 24.49
C ALA A 19 12.86 -9.96 24.82
N LYS A 20 11.59 -10.24 25.15
CA LYS A 20 11.09 -11.60 25.42
C LYS A 20 10.58 -12.30 24.15
N ASP A 21 10.14 -11.53 23.15
CA ASP A 21 9.65 -12.04 21.87
C ASP A 21 10.86 -12.34 20.95
N PRO A 22 11.05 -13.59 20.49
CA PRO A 22 12.11 -13.92 19.52
C PRO A 22 12.05 -13.09 18.22
N GLN A 23 10.87 -12.58 17.85
CA GLN A 23 10.66 -11.69 16.71
C GLN A 23 10.50 -10.21 17.10
N GLY A 24 10.65 -9.87 18.38
CA GLY A 24 10.36 -8.53 18.91
C GLY A 24 11.16 -7.44 18.21
N VAL A 25 12.47 -7.65 17.99
CA VAL A 25 13.31 -6.69 17.26
C VAL A 25 12.78 -6.45 15.84
N THR A 26 12.45 -7.51 15.11
CA THR A 26 11.91 -7.42 13.74
C THR A 26 10.57 -6.68 13.70
N ARG A 27 9.68 -6.92 14.66
CA ARG A 27 8.39 -6.20 14.78
C ARG A 27 8.59 -4.71 15.08
N PHE A 28 9.51 -4.40 15.99
CA PHE A 28 9.88 -3.01 16.28
C PHE A 28 10.44 -2.30 15.05
N GLU A 29 11.33 -2.97 14.33
CA GLU A 29 11.90 -2.51 13.08
C GLU A 29 10.84 -2.30 11.97
N ALA A 30 9.85 -3.16 11.89
CA ALA A 30 8.74 -3.04 10.95
C ALA A 30 7.85 -1.84 11.27
N ARG A 31 7.50 -1.65 12.56
CA ARG A 31 6.77 -0.46 13.03
C ARG A 31 7.55 0.83 12.78
N GLN A 32 8.86 0.80 12.97
CA GLN A 32 9.73 1.94 12.64
C GLN A 32 9.75 2.23 11.14
N ARG A 33 9.70 1.21 10.26
CA ARG A 33 9.57 1.41 8.81
C ARG A 33 8.22 2.05 8.47
N LEU A 34 7.14 1.59 9.09
CA LEU A 34 5.79 2.15 8.94
C LEU A 34 5.55 3.41 9.79
N SER A 35 6.61 3.99 10.37
CA SER A 35 6.51 5.16 11.23
C SER A 35 6.26 6.42 10.40
N GLY A 36 5.36 7.26 10.89
CA GLY A 36 4.91 8.46 10.19
C GLY A 36 3.55 8.28 9.51
N PRO A 37 3.00 9.38 8.98
CA PRO A 37 1.65 9.39 8.41
C PRO A 37 1.60 8.59 7.10
N LEU A 38 0.61 7.70 7.00
CA LEU A 38 0.20 7.06 5.77
C LEU A 38 -0.91 7.89 5.12
N HIS A 39 -1.29 7.50 3.91
CA HIS A 39 -2.45 8.00 3.22
C HIS A 39 -3.68 7.85 4.13
N PRO A 40 -4.60 8.83 4.19
CA PRO A 40 -5.75 8.79 5.09
C PRO A 40 -6.59 7.51 4.98
N ALA A 41 -6.68 6.93 3.78
CA ALA A 41 -7.37 5.66 3.55
C ALA A 41 -6.74 4.43 4.25
N LEU A 42 -5.48 4.53 4.71
CA LEU A 42 -4.74 3.47 5.40
C LEU A 42 -4.60 3.73 6.90
N GLU A 43 -4.66 5.00 7.32
CA GLU A 43 -4.23 5.44 8.65
C GLU A 43 -4.98 4.76 9.80
N ASP A 44 -6.25 4.40 9.63
CA ASP A 44 -7.05 3.78 10.68
C ASP A 44 -6.93 2.25 10.68
N THR A 45 -7.60 1.59 9.73
CA THR A 45 -7.78 0.13 9.75
C THR A 45 -6.48 -0.60 9.50
N VAL A 46 -5.66 -0.12 8.56
CA VAL A 46 -4.42 -0.81 8.19
C VAL A 46 -3.39 -0.67 9.30
N ARG A 47 -3.21 0.56 9.84
CA ARG A 47 -2.30 0.78 10.96
C ARG A 47 -2.68 -0.03 12.19
N THR A 48 -3.96 -0.03 12.55
CA THR A 48 -4.45 -0.79 13.71
C THR A 48 -4.13 -2.29 13.59
N ASN A 49 -4.44 -2.91 12.45
CA ASN A 49 -4.16 -4.33 12.25
C ASN A 49 -2.66 -4.62 12.23
N PHE A 50 -1.87 -3.76 11.59
CA PHE A 50 -0.41 -3.90 11.56
C PHE A 50 0.21 -3.82 12.96
N ASP A 51 -0.21 -2.85 13.78
CA ASP A 51 0.31 -2.68 15.13
C ASP A 51 -0.09 -3.86 16.05
N LEU A 52 -1.24 -4.48 15.81
CA LEU A 52 -1.68 -5.70 16.48
C LEU A 52 -0.94 -6.97 16.00
N GLY A 53 -0.16 -6.87 14.92
CA GLY A 53 0.52 -8.02 14.32
C GLY A 53 -0.36 -8.86 13.39
N ASP A 54 -1.55 -8.38 13.04
CA ASP A 54 -2.40 -9.00 12.01
C ASP A 54 -2.01 -8.47 10.63
N TYR A 55 -0.84 -8.91 10.17
CA TYR A 55 -0.22 -8.44 8.94
C TYR A 55 -0.99 -8.83 7.68
N GLU A 56 -1.60 -10.02 7.68
CA GLU A 56 -2.42 -10.48 6.56
C GLU A 56 -3.62 -9.54 6.36
N THR A 57 -4.37 -9.25 7.42
CA THR A 57 -5.52 -8.34 7.35
C THR A 57 -5.07 -6.92 7.00
N ALA A 58 -3.94 -6.45 7.55
CA ALA A 58 -3.39 -5.15 7.22
C ALA A 58 -3.05 -5.02 5.72
N CYS A 59 -2.34 -5.99 5.14
CA CYS A 59 -1.99 -6.00 3.71
C CYS A 59 -3.22 -6.11 2.82
N PHE A 60 -4.16 -7.00 3.16
CA PHE A 60 -5.43 -7.12 2.44
C PHE A 60 -6.21 -5.81 2.43
N ALA A 61 -6.35 -5.18 3.60
CA ALA A 61 -7.06 -3.91 3.74
C ALA A 61 -6.38 -2.79 2.96
N ALA A 62 -5.04 -2.74 2.94
CA ALA A 62 -4.28 -1.75 2.18
C ALA A 62 -4.50 -1.89 0.66
N MET A 63 -4.39 -3.10 0.12
CA MET A 63 -4.61 -3.35 -1.31
C MET A 63 -6.08 -3.19 -1.71
N LYS A 64 -7.01 -3.49 -0.81
CA LYS A 64 -8.44 -3.18 -1.00
C LYS A 64 -8.67 -1.67 -1.08
N ALA A 65 -8.00 -0.88 -0.24
CA ALA A 65 -8.11 0.58 -0.30
C ALA A 65 -7.65 1.13 -1.67
N VAL A 66 -6.58 0.59 -2.25
CA VAL A 66 -6.13 0.93 -3.61
C VAL A 66 -7.22 0.61 -4.64
N GLU A 67 -7.83 -0.58 -4.57
CA GLU A 67 -8.89 -0.96 -5.51
C GLU A 67 -10.11 -0.04 -5.43
N VAL A 68 -10.53 0.31 -4.21
CA VAL A 68 -11.65 1.25 -3.99
C VAL A 68 -11.31 2.62 -4.54
N ALA A 69 -10.12 3.15 -4.24
CA ALA A 69 -9.69 4.46 -4.73
C ALA A 69 -9.65 4.52 -6.27
N VAL A 70 -9.13 3.47 -6.93
CA VAL A 70 -9.14 3.38 -8.41
C VAL A 70 -10.57 3.35 -8.95
N ARG A 71 -11.47 2.61 -8.31
CA ARG A 71 -12.88 2.56 -8.72
C ARG A 71 -13.52 3.94 -8.62
N ASP A 72 -13.39 4.58 -7.46
CA ASP A 72 -14.01 5.86 -7.18
C ASP A 72 -13.48 6.94 -8.13
N ALA A 73 -12.17 6.95 -8.39
CA ALA A 73 -11.53 7.90 -9.30
C ALA A 73 -11.86 7.62 -10.78
N SER A 74 -12.12 6.37 -11.17
CA SER A 74 -12.44 6.02 -12.56
C SER A 74 -13.92 6.07 -12.90
N GLY A 75 -14.81 6.05 -11.90
CA GLY A 75 -16.26 5.99 -12.09
C GLY A 75 -16.75 4.71 -12.77
N LEU A 76 -15.91 3.66 -12.78
CA LEU A 76 -16.21 2.40 -13.45
C LEU A 76 -17.19 1.52 -12.65
N ASP A 77 -17.94 0.70 -13.37
CA ASP A 77 -18.97 -0.16 -12.80
C ASP A 77 -18.46 -1.16 -11.74
N ASN A 78 -19.28 -1.45 -10.75
CA ASN A 78 -18.97 -2.36 -9.64
C ASN A 78 -18.67 -3.82 -10.07
N SER A 79 -19.08 -4.23 -11.28
CA SER A 79 -18.76 -5.55 -11.83
C SER A 79 -17.29 -5.71 -12.21
N LEU A 80 -16.55 -4.61 -12.46
CA LEU A 80 -15.12 -4.67 -12.74
C LEU A 80 -14.35 -4.74 -11.43
N VAL A 81 -13.67 -5.85 -11.15
CA VAL A 81 -12.89 -6.05 -9.93
C VAL A 81 -11.48 -6.54 -10.22
N GLY A 82 -10.58 -6.34 -9.27
CA GLY A 82 -9.20 -6.81 -9.29
C GLY A 82 -8.42 -6.31 -10.50
N VAL A 83 -7.66 -7.22 -11.11
CA VAL A 83 -6.86 -6.97 -12.31
C VAL A 83 -7.67 -6.36 -13.46
N LYS A 84 -8.95 -6.77 -13.63
CA LYS A 84 -9.80 -6.24 -14.71
C LYS A 84 -10.10 -4.76 -14.52
N LEU A 85 -10.39 -4.34 -13.29
CA LEU A 85 -10.59 -2.92 -12.97
C LEU A 85 -9.34 -2.11 -13.31
N MET A 86 -8.17 -2.56 -12.86
CA MET A 86 -6.91 -1.84 -13.06
C MET A 86 -6.61 -1.66 -14.55
N ARG A 87 -6.75 -2.72 -15.34
CA ARG A 87 -6.49 -2.67 -16.79
C ARG A 87 -7.44 -1.75 -17.55
N VAL A 88 -8.71 -1.69 -17.15
CA VAL A 88 -9.69 -0.80 -17.79
C VAL A 88 -9.47 0.65 -17.35
N ALA A 89 -9.20 0.87 -16.06
CA ALA A 89 -9.02 2.21 -15.52
C ALA A 89 -7.78 2.92 -16.10
N PHE A 90 -6.68 2.19 -16.30
CA PHE A 90 -5.41 2.70 -16.80
C PHE A 90 -5.11 2.28 -18.25
N ALA A 91 -6.11 1.87 -19.04
CA ALA A 91 -5.89 1.44 -20.41
C ALA A 91 -5.19 2.55 -21.23
N PRO A 92 -4.10 2.26 -21.94
CA PRO A 92 -3.39 3.29 -22.70
C PRO A 92 -4.26 3.85 -23.83
N HIS A 93 -4.01 5.11 -24.16
CA HIS A 93 -4.58 5.74 -25.35
C HIS A 93 -3.98 5.07 -26.60
N GLN A 94 -4.84 4.69 -27.55
CA GLN A 94 -4.41 3.98 -28.75
C GLN A 94 -5.06 4.57 -30.00
N ASN A 95 -4.25 4.84 -31.02
CA ASN A 95 -4.72 5.19 -32.38
C ASN A 95 -5.82 6.27 -32.39
N GLY A 96 -5.65 7.33 -31.59
CA GLY A 96 -6.62 8.44 -31.49
C GLY A 96 -7.88 8.14 -30.68
N LYS A 97 -7.99 6.97 -30.04
CA LYS A 97 -9.04 6.66 -29.07
C LYS A 97 -8.59 7.02 -27.66
N ALA A 98 -9.53 7.58 -26.88
CA ALA A 98 -9.32 7.81 -25.46
C ALA A 98 -9.03 6.47 -24.75
N GLY A 99 -8.02 6.48 -23.89
CA GLY A 99 -7.69 5.36 -23.01
C GLY A 99 -8.69 5.23 -21.86
N GLY A 100 -8.26 4.51 -20.83
CA GLY A 100 -8.99 4.39 -19.58
C GLY A 100 -9.09 5.73 -18.87
N PRO A 101 -10.09 5.93 -18.00
CA PRO A 101 -10.31 7.20 -17.32
C PRO A 101 -9.05 7.75 -16.62
N LEU A 102 -8.27 6.89 -15.96
CA LEU A 102 -7.09 7.28 -15.17
C LEU A 102 -5.78 7.27 -15.98
N ALA A 103 -5.83 6.96 -17.27
CA ALA A 103 -4.66 7.00 -18.12
C ALA A 103 -4.14 8.43 -18.30
N ASP A 104 -2.82 8.60 -18.28
CA ASP A 104 -2.20 9.90 -18.50
C ASP A 104 -2.05 10.17 -20.00
N ALA A 105 -2.93 10.99 -20.56
CA ALA A 105 -2.90 11.36 -21.97
C ALA A 105 -1.63 12.14 -22.38
N GLY A 106 -0.90 12.73 -21.42
CA GLY A 106 0.35 13.44 -21.66
C GLY A 106 1.60 12.55 -21.62
N ALA A 107 1.48 11.32 -21.13
CA ALA A 107 2.57 10.36 -21.01
C ALA A 107 2.80 9.59 -22.32
N GLU A 108 4.02 9.08 -22.51
CA GLU A 108 4.32 8.21 -23.66
C GLU A 108 3.51 6.90 -23.57
N GLY A 109 3.15 6.30 -24.71
CA GLY A 109 2.39 5.04 -24.72
C GLY A 109 3.01 3.91 -23.89
N GLY A 110 4.35 3.84 -23.82
CA GLY A 110 5.04 2.88 -22.95
C GLY A 110 4.84 3.14 -21.46
N GLU A 111 4.80 4.41 -21.04
CA GLU A 111 4.56 4.80 -19.65
C GLU A 111 3.11 4.52 -19.23
N GLN A 112 2.15 4.74 -20.15
CA GLN A 112 0.75 4.41 -19.91
C GLN A 112 0.55 2.90 -19.74
N GLU A 113 1.18 2.08 -20.60
CA GLU A 113 1.15 0.62 -20.46
C GLU A 113 1.80 0.17 -19.16
N ALA A 114 2.94 0.77 -18.78
CA ALA A 114 3.63 0.47 -17.53
C ALA A 114 2.76 0.79 -16.31
N ALA A 115 2.02 1.89 -16.31
CA ALA A 115 1.08 2.22 -15.24
C ALA A 115 -0.03 1.17 -15.12
N SER A 116 -0.64 0.78 -16.24
CA SER A 116 -1.65 -0.29 -16.27
C SER A 116 -1.10 -1.62 -15.73
N ALA A 117 0.10 -2.00 -16.18
CA ALA A 117 0.76 -3.23 -15.75
C ALA A 117 1.13 -3.19 -14.26
N LEU A 118 1.59 -2.04 -13.74
CA LEU A 118 1.95 -1.85 -12.34
C LEU A 118 0.74 -2.07 -11.43
N PHE A 119 -0.37 -1.37 -11.67
CA PHE A 119 -1.58 -1.50 -10.85
C PHE A 119 -2.20 -2.90 -10.95
N ALA A 120 -2.26 -3.45 -12.15
CA ALA A 120 -2.74 -4.81 -12.38
C ALA A 120 -1.87 -5.86 -11.65
N GLY A 121 -0.54 -5.72 -11.73
CA GLY A 121 0.42 -6.58 -11.06
C GLY A 121 0.32 -6.49 -9.55
N ALA A 122 0.27 -5.27 -9.00
CA ALA A 122 0.14 -5.03 -7.57
C ALA A 122 -1.11 -5.69 -6.98
N ILE A 123 -2.28 -5.46 -7.61
CA ILE A 123 -3.54 -6.05 -7.17
C ILE A 123 -3.56 -7.57 -7.34
N GLY A 124 -3.00 -8.07 -8.45
CA GLY A 124 -2.90 -9.51 -8.69
C GLY A 124 -1.98 -10.23 -7.70
N ALA A 125 -0.90 -9.59 -7.27
CA ALA A 125 0.09 -10.17 -6.39
C ALA A 125 -0.30 -10.10 -4.90
N TYR A 126 -0.80 -8.95 -4.44
CA TYR A 126 -0.88 -8.65 -3.00
C TYR A 126 -2.30 -8.56 -2.44
N LYS A 127 -3.35 -8.46 -3.27
CA LYS A 127 -4.72 -8.26 -2.75
C LYS A 127 -5.31 -9.51 -2.12
N ASN A 128 -5.03 -10.72 -2.63
CA ASN A 128 -5.63 -11.94 -2.11
C ASN A 128 -4.57 -12.92 -1.56
N PRO A 129 -4.00 -12.61 -0.39
CA PRO A 129 -2.81 -13.25 0.16
C PRO A 129 -2.98 -14.76 0.40
N ALA A 130 -4.06 -15.17 1.06
CA ALA A 130 -4.35 -16.58 1.33
C ALA A 130 -4.44 -17.49 0.09
N SER A 131 -4.67 -16.91 -1.10
CA SER A 131 -4.82 -17.67 -2.36
C SER A 131 -3.51 -17.85 -3.12
N HIS A 132 -2.46 -17.10 -2.80
CA HIS A 132 -1.21 -17.09 -3.56
C HIS A 132 -0.01 -17.27 -2.62
N ARG A 133 0.73 -18.38 -2.78
CA ARG A 133 1.92 -18.77 -1.98
C ARG A 133 3.14 -17.83 -2.11
N THR A 134 2.94 -16.60 -2.56
CA THR A 134 4.00 -15.67 -2.99
C THR A 134 4.41 -14.67 -1.91
N VAL A 135 3.68 -14.55 -0.80
CA VAL A 135 3.95 -13.56 0.25
C VAL A 135 3.96 -14.25 1.61
N ASP A 136 4.94 -13.94 2.44
CA ASP A 136 5.07 -14.43 3.80
C ASP A 136 4.51 -13.41 4.80
N PHE A 137 3.25 -13.58 5.18
CA PHE A 137 2.60 -12.66 6.13
C PHE A 137 3.05 -12.84 7.57
N ASP A 138 3.91 -13.81 7.86
CA ASP A 138 4.59 -13.91 9.15
C ASP A 138 5.83 -12.98 9.21
N ASP A 139 6.26 -12.41 8.06
CA ASP A 139 7.30 -11.38 8.02
C ASP A 139 6.70 -9.97 8.19
N PRO A 140 6.87 -9.33 9.36
CA PRO A 140 6.36 -7.98 9.60
C PRO A 140 7.02 -6.94 8.68
N ILE A 141 8.24 -7.19 8.19
CA ILE A 141 8.96 -6.27 7.30
C ILE A 141 8.29 -6.26 5.91
N GLU A 142 8.08 -7.44 5.33
CA GLU A 142 7.40 -7.58 4.04
C GLU A 142 6.00 -6.94 4.10
N ALA A 143 5.27 -7.16 5.19
CA ALA A 143 3.98 -6.53 5.40
C ALA A 143 4.05 -4.99 5.40
N ALA A 144 5.05 -4.40 6.07
CA ALA A 144 5.25 -2.96 6.07
C ALA A 144 5.54 -2.42 4.66
N GLU A 145 6.33 -3.16 3.88
CA GLU A 145 6.68 -2.80 2.49
C GLU A 145 5.47 -2.85 1.56
N ILE A 146 4.60 -3.86 1.71
CA ILE A 146 3.34 -3.95 0.96
C ILE A 146 2.43 -2.76 1.28
N ILE A 147 2.33 -2.37 2.56
CA ILE A 147 1.51 -1.22 2.97
C ILE A 147 2.10 0.08 2.40
N HIS A 148 3.42 0.27 2.42
CA HIS A 148 4.08 1.41 1.78
C HIS A 148 3.88 1.43 0.27
N PHE A 149 3.87 0.26 -0.37
CA PHE A 149 3.59 0.18 -1.79
C PHE A 149 2.14 0.59 -2.10
N ALA A 150 1.17 0.12 -1.31
CA ALA A 150 -0.22 0.56 -1.40
C ALA A 150 -0.37 2.08 -1.18
N ASP A 151 0.36 2.64 -0.21
CA ASP A 151 0.42 4.08 0.04
C ASP A 151 0.88 4.86 -1.20
N LEU A 152 1.97 4.42 -1.83
CA LEU A 152 2.49 5.02 -3.05
C LEU A 152 1.47 4.94 -4.21
N LEU A 153 0.78 3.81 -4.37
CA LEU A 153 -0.25 3.64 -5.38
C LEU A 153 -1.44 4.57 -5.14
N LEU A 154 -1.91 4.75 -3.90
CA LEU A 154 -2.97 5.70 -3.57
C LEU A 154 -2.58 7.13 -3.96
N ARG A 155 -1.36 7.56 -3.68
CA ARG A 155 -0.86 8.87 -4.12
C ARG A 155 -0.80 9.00 -5.64
N GLN A 156 -0.56 7.92 -6.38
CA GLN A 156 -0.63 7.93 -7.85
C GLN A 156 -2.07 8.06 -8.35
N VAL A 157 -3.04 7.42 -7.68
CA VAL A 157 -4.47 7.55 -8.00
C VAL A 157 -4.95 8.99 -7.81
N GLU A 158 -4.60 9.64 -6.70
CA GLU A 158 -4.97 11.05 -6.49
C GLU A 158 -4.38 11.96 -7.58
N ARG A 159 -3.11 11.76 -7.98
CA ARG A 159 -2.53 12.50 -9.12
C ARG A 159 -3.29 12.26 -10.42
N ALA A 160 -3.73 11.03 -10.68
CA ALA A 160 -4.52 10.72 -11.87
C ALA A 160 -5.89 11.40 -11.86
N LYS A 161 -6.55 11.42 -10.70
CA LYS A 161 -7.82 12.10 -10.46
C LYS A 161 -7.69 13.61 -10.65
N ASP A 162 -6.63 14.23 -10.12
CA ASP A 162 -6.36 15.65 -10.30
C ASP A 162 -6.19 16.03 -11.78
N ARG A 163 -5.51 15.17 -12.58
CA ARG A 163 -5.39 15.36 -14.04
C ARG A 163 -6.74 15.30 -14.76
N GLN A 164 -7.62 14.38 -14.38
CA GLN A 164 -8.97 14.28 -14.96
C GLN A 164 -9.79 15.53 -14.66
N ALA A 165 -9.76 16.01 -13.41
CA ALA A 165 -10.48 17.22 -12.99
C ALA A 165 -9.99 18.45 -13.77
N ALA A 166 -8.68 18.57 -13.98
CA ALA A 166 -8.08 19.65 -14.76
C ALA A 166 -8.46 19.62 -16.26
N THR A 167 -8.78 18.44 -16.81
CA THR A 167 -9.20 18.30 -18.22
C THR A 167 -10.69 18.60 -18.42
N THR A 168 -11.48 18.54 -17.34
CA THR A 168 -12.94 18.76 -17.38
C THR A 168 -13.33 20.23 -17.13
N THR A 169 -12.37 21.05 -16.67
CA THR A 169 -12.55 22.50 -16.40
C THR A 169 -12.12 23.34 -17.60
#